data_AF-A0A7C1AS40-F1
#
_entry.id   AF-A0A7C1AS40-F1
#
_cell.length_a   1.000
_cell.length_b   1.000
_cell.length_c   1.000
_cell.angle_alpha   90.00
_cell.angle_beta   90.00
_cell.angle_gamma   90.00
#
_symmetry.space_group_name_H-M   'P 1'
#
loop_
_entity.id
_entity.type
_entity.pdbx_description
1 polymer ?
#
loop_
_entity_poly.entity_id
_entity_poly.type
_entity_poly.pdbx_seq_one_letter_code
_entity_poly.pdbx_strand_id
1 'polypeptide(L)'
;VENAIGMGAAATFVLVFSNILVSLIKNIIPKKIRIPCFIVVIATFVTMVELFLEAYLPDLNESLGLYVPLIVVNCIILGRAEAFASRNPVMLSLADGLGMGVGFSLALLLLGSIREILGSNALFGYELIPGFRPAMIMILPPGAFLTIGFLLGLFALIRSRRVEREEKMMNAEIALPEGAKE
;
A
#
# COMPACT_ATOMS: atom_id res chain seq x y z
N VAL A 1 -9.39 10.49 6.71
CA VAL A 1 -8.16 10.52 5.88
C VAL A 1 -6.90 10.60 6.74
N GLU A 2 -6.91 11.36 7.84
CA GLU A 2 -5.78 11.49 8.77
C GLU A 2 -5.22 10.13 9.23
N ASN A 3 -6.11 9.22 9.68
CA ASN A 3 -5.72 7.87 10.08
C ASN A 3 -5.11 7.05 8.94
N ALA A 4 -5.56 7.25 7.70
CA ALA A 4 -5.02 6.55 6.53
C ALA A 4 -3.60 7.03 6.20
N ILE A 5 -3.32 8.33 6.40
CA ILE A 5 -1.98 8.90 6.23
C ILE A 5 -1.04 8.37 7.32
N GLY A 6 -1.46 8.41 8.59
CA GLY A 6 -0.65 7.92 9.71
C GLY A 6 -0.32 6.43 9.58
N MET A 7 -1.33 5.60 9.27
CA MET A 7 -1.16 4.16 9.09
C MET A 7 -0.33 3.82 7.85
N GLY A 8 -0.54 4.53 6.73
CA GLY A 8 0.24 4.34 5.49
C GLY A 8 1.71 4.70 5.67
N ALA A 9 2.00 5.82 6.34
CA ALA A 9 3.36 6.26 6.63
C ALA A 9 4.08 5.26 7.55
N ALA A 10 3.43 4.82 8.63
CA ALA A 10 3.96 3.79 9.54
C ALA A 10 4.27 2.48 8.80
N ALA A 11 3.33 1.97 8.00
CA ALA A 11 3.52 0.74 7.24
C ALA A 11 4.62 0.87 6.17
N THR A 12 4.74 2.03 5.53
CA THR A 12 5.80 2.31 4.54
C THR A 12 7.17 2.30 5.20
N PHE A 13 7.32 2.97 6.35
CA PHE A 13 8.55 2.94 7.13
C PHE A 13 8.93 1.51 7.47
N VAL A 14 8.01 0.75 8.08
CA VAL A 14 8.26 -0.65 8.46
C VAL A 14 8.67 -1.48 7.24
N LEU A 15 7.95 -1.37 6.13
CA LEU A 15 8.21 -2.12 4.89
C LEU A 15 9.60 -1.85 4.33
N VAL A 16 10.03 -0.60 4.29
CA VAL A 16 11.35 -0.20 3.77
C VAL A 16 12.45 -0.77 4.63
N PHE A 17 12.41 -0.52 5.95
CA PHE A 17 13.47 -0.95 6.86
C PHE A 17 13.50 -2.46 7.06
N SER A 18 12.33 -3.13 7.09
CA SER A 18 12.27 -4.59 7.15
C SER A 18 12.85 -5.22 5.88
N ASN A 19 12.56 -4.68 4.70
CA ASN A 19 13.10 -5.21 3.44
C ASN A 19 14.62 -5.04 3.33
N ILE A 20 15.16 -3.91 3.79
CA ILE A 20 16.60 -3.70 3.89
C ILE A 20 17.19 -4.79 4.81
N LEU A 21 16.70 -4.90 6.04
CA LEU A 21 17.30 -5.79 7.03
C LEU A 21 17.20 -7.25 6.61
N VAL A 22 16.04 -7.68 6.10
CA VAL A 22 15.83 -9.03 5.54
C VAL A 22 16.82 -9.32 4.41
N SER A 23 17.07 -8.35 3.52
CA SER A 23 18.03 -8.50 2.43
C SER A 23 19.48 -8.64 2.91
N LEU A 24 19.86 -8.04 4.05
CA LEU A 24 21.17 -8.24 4.66
C LEU A 24 21.32 -9.63 5.29
N ILE A 25 20.30 -10.06 6.05
CA ILE A 25 20.39 -11.29 6.87
C ILE A 25 19.95 -12.55 6.11
N LYS A 26 19.49 -12.44 4.86
CA LYS A 26 18.94 -13.55 4.06
C LYS A 26 19.87 -14.76 3.94
N ASN A 27 21.19 -14.56 3.97
CA ASN A 27 22.18 -15.63 3.83
C ASN A 27 22.33 -16.47 5.12
N ILE A 28 21.92 -15.93 6.27
CA ILE A 28 22.03 -16.58 7.58
C ILE A 28 20.76 -17.41 7.87
N ILE A 29 19.62 -17.05 7.29
CA ILE A 29 18.32 -17.62 7.62
C ILE A 29 18.08 -18.96 6.90
N PRO A 30 17.88 -20.08 7.64
CA PRO A 30 17.51 -21.36 7.05
C PRO A 30 16.11 -21.32 6.44
N LYS A 31 15.91 -22.02 5.30
CA LYS A 31 14.62 -22.06 4.58
C LYS A 31 13.44 -22.50 5.45
N LYS A 32 13.66 -23.40 6.42
CA LYS A 32 12.61 -23.99 7.26
C LYS A 32 11.98 -23.01 8.26
N ILE A 33 12.70 -21.97 8.68
CA ILE A 33 12.25 -21.01 9.71
C ILE A 33 12.16 -19.58 9.21
N ARG A 34 12.11 -19.40 7.88
CA ARG A 34 12.19 -18.08 7.24
C ARG A 34 11.05 -17.15 7.64
N ILE A 35 9.80 -17.63 7.57
CA ILE A 35 8.61 -16.82 7.86
C ILE A 35 8.64 -16.31 9.32
N PRO A 36 8.85 -17.16 10.35
CA PRO A 36 9.01 -16.68 11.73
C PRO A 36 10.13 -15.65 11.90
N CYS A 37 11.30 -15.87 11.29
CA CYS A 37 12.40 -14.90 11.37
C CYS A 37 12.02 -13.53 10.78
N PHE A 38 11.29 -13.51 9.67
CA PHE A 38 10.84 -12.24 9.07
C PHE A 38 9.81 -11.54 9.93
N ILE A 39 8.88 -12.27 10.53
CA ILE A 39 7.89 -11.69 11.46
C ILE A 39 8.59 -11.04 12.65
N VAL A 40 9.63 -11.66 13.22
CA VAL A 40 10.41 -11.06 14.32
C VAL A 40 11.09 -9.76 13.88
N VAL A 41 11.73 -9.75 12.70
CA VAL A 41 12.34 -8.54 12.14
C VAL A 41 11.31 -7.42 11.96
N ILE A 42 10.16 -7.73 11.37
CA ILE A 42 9.07 -6.76 11.17
C ILE A 42 8.56 -6.26 12.53
N ALA A 43 8.33 -7.16 13.48
CA ALA A 43 7.88 -6.81 14.84
C ALA A 43 8.82 -5.82 15.52
N THR A 44 10.14 -6.00 15.39
CA THR A 44 11.10 -5.04 15.98
C THR A 44 10.93 -3.63 15.43
N PHE A 45 10.68 -3.47 14.13
CA PHE A 45 10.46 -2.15 13.52
C PHE A 45 9.09 -1.59 13.87
N VAL A 46 8.05 -2.43 13.94
CA VAL A 46 6.72 -2.01 14.37
C VAL A 46 6.75 -1.50 15.81
N THR A 47 7.43 -2.20 16.73
CA THR A 47 7.59 -1.73 18.12
C THR A 47 8.37 -0.41 18.21
N MET A 48 9.39 -0.20 17.37
CA MET A 48 10.07 1.10 17.31
C MET A 48 9.10 2.23 16.88
N VAL A 49 8.22 1.96 15.91
CA VAL A 49 7.20 2.92 15.48
C VAL A 49 6.16 3.16 16.56
N GLU A 50 5.72 2.11 17.27
CA GLU A 50 4.79 2.19 18.40
C GLU A 50 5.30 3.14 19.49
N LEU A 51 6.54 2.93 19.95
CA LEU A 51 7.19 3.78 20.94
C LEU A 51 7.40 5.22 20.44
N PHE A 52 7.69 5.39 19.15
CA PHE A 52 7.84 6.71 18.55
C PHE A 52 6.50 7.47 18.51
N LEU A 53 5.41 6.80 18.15
CA LEU A 53 4.07 7.38 18.15
C LEU A 53 3.62 7.75 19.56
N GLU A 54 3.84 6.86 20.54
CA GLU A 54 3.52 7.12 21.95
C GLU A 54 4.27 8.35 22.50
N ALA A 55 5.54 8.54 22.10
CA ALA A 55 6.37 9.63 22.59
C ALA A 55 6.10 11.00 21.94
N TYR A 56 5.82 11.05 20.63
CA TYR A 56 5.73 12.31 19.88
C TYR A 56 4.34 12.65 19.35
N LEU A 57 3.45 11.66 19.18
CA LEU A 57 2.17 11.80 18.51
C LEU A 57 1.05 11.05 19.28
N PRO A 58 0.76 11.43 20.54
CA PRO A 58 -0.17 10.70 21.42
C PRO A 58 -1.59 10.62 20.85
N ASP A 59 -2.08 11.69 20.21
CA ASP A 59 -3.43 11.72 19.61
C ASP A 59 -3.57 10.69 18.47
N LEU A 60 -2.50 10.51 17.69
CA LEU A 60 -2.46 9.52 16.61
C LEU A 60 -2.28 8.11 17.19
N ASN A 61 -1.53 7.96 18.28
CA ASN A 61 -1.35 6.69 18.99
C ASN A 61 -2.67 6.20 19.61
N GLU A 62 -3.50 7.07 20.17
CA GLU A 62 -4.82 6.68 20.70
C GLU A 62 -5.73 6.14 19.60
N SER A 63 -5.67 6.76 18.41
CA SER A 63 -6.45 6.34 17.23
C SER A 63 -5.90 5.08 16.55
N LEU A 64 -4.57 4.89 16.54
CA LEU A 64 -3.88 3.81 15.82
C LEU A 64 -3.39 2.67 16.72
N GLY A 65 -3.45 2.78 18.05
CA GLY A 65 -2.72 1.90 18.97
C GLY A 65 -3.03 0.41 18.78
N LEU A 66 -4.30 0.05 18.59
CA LEU A 66 -4.69 -1.33 18.29
C LEU A 66 -4.31 -1.78 16.87
N TYR A 67 -4.12 -0.84 15.95
CA TYR A 67 -3.74 -1.11 14.57
C TYR A 67 -2.23 -1.24 14.36
N VAL A 68 -1.40 -0.70 15.26
CA VAL A 68 0.08 -0.80 15.14
C VAL A 68 0.53 -2.27 15.18
N PRO A 69 0.09 -3.14 16.12
CA PRO A 69 0.42 -4.56 16.10
C PRO A 69 -0.09 -5.30 14.85
N LEU A 70 -1.20 -4.84 14.25
CA LEU A 70 -1.73 -5.43 13.01
C LEU A 70 -0.83 -5.16 11.80
N ILE A 71 0.10 -4.21 11.88
CA ILE A 71 1.13 -3.99 10.85
C ILE A 71 2.06 -5.21 10.76
N VAL A 72 2.37 -5.87 11.88
CA VAL A 72 3.29 -7.03 11.91
C VAL A 72 2.79 -8.17 11.01
N VAL A 73 1.48 -8.42 11.05
CA VAL A 73 0.83 -9.50 10.29
C VAL A 73 0.29 -9.02 8.94
N ASN A 74 0.66 -7.82 8.50
CA ASN A 74 0.20 -7.30 7.23
C ASN A 74 0.79 -8.12 6.05
N CYS A 75 -0.10 -8.62 5.20
CA CYS A 75 0.25 -9.46 4.07
C CYS A 75 1.20 -8.80 3.06
N ILE A 76 1.14 -7.47 2.89
CA ILE A 76 2.04 -6.77 1.97
C ILE A 76 3.48 -6.81 2.49
N ILE A 77 3.66 -6.62 3.81
CA ILE A 77 4.99 -6.52 4.42
C ILE A 77 5.66 -7.89 4.41
N LEU A 78 4.97 -8.91 4.91
CA LEU A 78 5.50 -10.27 4.89
C LEU A 78 5.70 -10.78 3.45
N GLY A 79 4.73 -10.52 2.56
CA GLY A 79 4.77 -10.97 1.17
C GLY A 79 5.93 -10.38 0.38
N ARG A 80 6.25 -9.08 0.56
CA ARG A 80 7.42 -8.46 -0.09
C ARG A 80 8.74 -8.90 0.54
N ALA A 81 8.78 -9.06 1.86
CA ALA A 81 9.97 -9.58 2.55
C ALA A 81 10.33 -10.98 2.02
N GLU A 82 9.33 -11.86 1.83
CA GLU A 82 9.53 -13.20 1.30
C GLU A 82 9.80 -13.22 -0.21
N ALA A 83 8.93 -12.62 -1.02
CA ALA A 83 9.00 -12.75 -2.46
C ALA A 83 10.16 -11.95 -3.07
N PHE A 84 10.53 -10.81 -2.48
CA PHE A 84 11.50 -9.88 -3.05
C PHE A 84 12.76 -9.75 -2.20
N ALA A 85 12.66 -9.31 -0.94
CA ALA A 85 13.83 -8.98 -0.13
C ALA A 85 14.73 -10.20 0.14
N SER A 86 14.13 -11.39 0.31
CA SER A 86 14.88 -12.64 0.55
C SER A 86 15.71 -13.12 -0.65
N ARG A 87 15.50 -12.55 -1.85
CA ARG A 87 16.14 -12.98 -3.11
C ARG A 87 16.95 -11.88 -3.80
N ASN A 88 16.74 -10.63 -3.44
CA ASN A 88 17.35 -9.47 -4.09
C ASN A 88 18.38 -8.79 -3.19
N PRO A 89 19.34 -8.03 -3.75
CA PRO A 89 20.27 -7.21 -2.97
C PRO A 89 19.57 -6.01 -2.31
N VAL A 90 20.29 -5.36 -1.40
CA VAL A 90 19.73 -4.34 -0.50
C VAL A 90 19.18 -3.14 -1.27
N MET A 91 19.91 -2.63 -2.27
CA MET A 91 19.48 -1.47 -3.06
C MET A 91 18.18 -1.72 -3.84
N LEU A 92 18.05 -2.91 -4.44
CA LEU A 92 16.79 -3.29 -5.11
C LEU A 92 15.66 -3.45 -4.09
N SER A 93 15.96 -4.01 -2.91
CA SER A 93 14.96 -4.22 -1.85
C SER A 93 14.47 -2.91 -1.22
N LEU A 94 15.35 -1.91 -1.14
CA LEU A 94 15.01 -0.53 -0.76
C LEU A 94 14.03 0.09 -1.75
N ALA A 95 14.36 0.02 -3.05
CA ALA A 95 13.51 0.57 -4.11
C ALA A 95 12.13 -0.12 -4.13
N ASP A 96 12.08 -1.44 -3.92
CA ASP A 96 10.84 -2.19 -3.77
C ASP A 96 10.02 -1.74 -2.56
N GLY A 97 10.65 -1.62 -1.39
CA GLY A 97 10.00 -1.17 -0.18
C GLY A 97 9.40 0.23 -0.32
N LEU A 98 10.14 1.16 -0.94
CA LEU A 98 9.65 2.52 -1.20
C LEU A 98 8.50 2.52 -2.21
N GLY A 99 8.65 1.85 -3.35
CA GLY A 99 7.61 1.80 -4.38
C GLY A 99 6.31 1.16 -3.88
N MET A 100 6.41 0.02 -3.21
CA MET A 100 5.25 -0.68 -2.67
C MET A 100 4.62 0.07 -1.49
N GLY A 101 5.43 0.70 -0.62
CA GLY A 101 4.93 1.47 0.52
C GLY A 101 4.21 2.75 0.10
N VAL A 102 4.77 3.49 -0.85
CA VAL A 102 4.09 4.66 -1.44
C VAL A 102 2.81 4.25 -2.14
N GLY A 103 2.82 3.16 -2.91
CA GLY A 103 1.63 2.62 -3.56
C GLY A 103 0.54 2.22 -2.55
N PHE A 104 0.93 1.56 -1.45
CA PHE A 104 0.02 1.19 -0.38
C PHE A 104 -0.59 2.41 0.32
N SER A 105 0.24 3.40 0.66
CA SER A 105 -0.20 4.65 1.29
C SER A 105 -1.18 5.41 0.39
N LEU A 106 -0.89 5.50 -0.91
CA LEU A 106 -1.77 6.15 -1.88
C LEU A 106 -3.10 5.41 -2.03
N ALA A 107 -3.07 4.07 -2.05
CA ALA A 107 -4.28 3.27 -2.11
C ALA A 107 -5.17 3.48 -0.86
N LEU A 108 -4.57 3.52 0.33
CA LEU A 108 -5.30 3.82 1.57
C LEU A 108 -5.86 5.24 1.58
N LEU A 109 -5.10 6.23 1.10
CA LEU A 109 -5.54 7.61 1.03
C LEU A 109 -6.73 7.76 0.07
N LEU A 110 -6.66 7.16 -1.12
CA LEU A 110 -7.76 7.16 -2.10
C LEU A 110 -9.02 6.50 -1.53
N LEU A 111 -8.86 5.31 -0.93
CA LEU A 111 -9.96 4.58 -0.32
C LEU A 111 -10.58 5.36 0.84
N GLY A 112 -9.74 5.91 1.72
CA GLY A 112 -10.16 6.73 2.85
C GLY A 112 -10.90 7.99 2.41
N SER A 113 -10.40 8.68 1.37
CA SER A 113 -11.01 9.89 0.84
C SER A 113 -12.41 9.63 0.27
N ILE A 114 -12.55 8.58 -0.55
CA ILE A 114 -13.85 8.20 -1.13
C ILE A 114 -14.85 7.83 -0.02
N ARG A 115 -14.39 7.09 1.00
CA ARG A 115 -15.25 6.69 2.12
C ARG A 115 -15.65 7.85 3.02
N GLU A 116 -14.79 8.85 3.18
CA GLU A 116 -15.11 10.05 3.98
C GLU A 116 -16.15 10.93 3.29
N ILE A 117 -15.99 11.14 1.98
CA ILE A 117 -16.97 11.89 1.15
C ILE A 117 -18.33 11.20 1.19
N LEU A 118 -18.38 9.90 0.93
CA LEU A 118 -19.64 9.17 0.79
C LEU A 118 -20.27 8.78 2.13
N GLY A 119 -19.45 8.58 3.16
CA GLY A 119 -19.89 8.14 4.48
C GLY A 119 -20.20 9.27 5.46
N SER A 120 -19.47 10.39 5.39
CA SER A 120 -19.59 11.51 6.34
C SER A 120 -19.89 12.85 5.65
N ASN A 121 -19.93 12.89 4.31
CA ASN A 121 -20.10 14.14 3.54
C ASN A 121 -19.08 15.23 3.92
N ALA A 122 -17.91 14.80 4.37
CA ALA A 122 -16.81 15.64 4.79
C ALA A 122 -15.55 15.26 4.04
N LEU A 123 -14.65 16.22 3.87
CA LEU A 123 -13.31 15.96 3.36
C LEU A 123 -12.34 16.80 4.17
N PHE A 124 -11.44 16.15 4.92
CA PHE A 124 -10.54 16.81 5.88
C PHE A 124 -11.30 17.69 6.89
N GLY A 125 -12.49 17.24 7.32
CA GLY A 125 -13.31 17.95 8.31
C GLY A 125 -14.17 19.10 7.77
N TYR A 126 -14.13 19.40 6.46
CA TYR A 126 -15.02 20.40 5.84
C TYR A 126 -16.24 19.72 5.21
N GLU A 127 -17.45 20.17 5.57
CA GLU A 127 -18.70 19.72 4.95
C GLU A 127 -18.78 20.19 3.50
N LEU A 128 -18.94 19.26 2.56
CA LEU A 128 -18.94 19.57 1.13
C LEU A 128 -20.34 19.98 0.61
N ILE A 129 -21.40 19.35 1.11
CA ILE A 129 -22.77 19.56 0.60
C ILE A 129 -23.78 19.65 1.76
N PRO A 130 -24.31 20.83 2.13
CA PRO A 130 -25.37 20.90 3.13
C PRO A 130 -26.62 20.15 2.65
N GLY A 131 -27.05 19.11 3.39
CA GLY A 131 -28.26 18.33 3.09
C GLY A 131 -28.02 16.92 2.52
N PHE A 132 -26.77 16.50 2.30
CA PHE A 132 -26.49 15.11 1.93
C PHE A 132 -26.61 14.19 3.15
N ARG A 133 -27.47 13.17 3.09
CA ARG A 133 -27.59 12.19 4.17
C ARG A 133 -26.39 11.23 4.13
N PRO A 134 -25.53 11.20 5.18
CA PRO A 134 -24.38 10.32 5.20
C PRO A 134 -24.80 8.86 5.07
N ALA A 135 -24.20 8.15 4.11
CA ALA A 135 -24.46 6.73 3.93
C ALA A 135 -23.66 5.94 4.99
N MET A 136 -24.26 5.66 6.16
CA MET A 136 -23.60 4.92 7.25
C MET A 136 -22.97 3.60 6.80
N ILE A 137 -23.56 2.93 5.79
CA ILE A 137 -23.03 1.68 5.21
C ILE A 137 -21.60 1.85 4.71
N MET A 138 -21.21 3.05 4.28
CA MET A 138 -19.88 3.34 3.73
C MET A 138 -18.78 3.42 4.79
N ILE A 139 -19.15 3.73 6.04
CA ILE A 139 -18.22 3.77 7.18
C ILE A 139 -17.94 2.34 7.68
N LEU A 140 -18.89 1.42 7.52
CA LEU A 140 -18.75 0.02 7.92
C LEU A 140 -17.84 -0.80 6.96
N PRO A 141 -17.34 -1.97 7.40
CA PRO A 141 -16.54 -2.90 6.56
C PRO A 141 -17.12 -3.20 5.15
N PRO A 142 -18.43 -3.49 4.96
CA PRO A 142 -19.02 -3.65 3.63
C PRO A 142 -18.78 -2.46 2.69
N GLY A 143 -18.77 -1.22 3.19
CA GLY A 143 -18.43 -0.03 2.40
C GLY A 143 -17.01 -0.04 1.86
N ALA A 144 -16.06 -0.56 2.64
CA ALA A 144 -14.66 -0.72 2.19
C ALA A 144 -14.55 -1.73 1.03
N PHE A 145 -15.25 -2.86 1.10
CA PHE A 145 -15.23 -3.84 0.01
C PHE A 145 -15.89 -3.31 -1.26
N LEU A 146 -17.01 -2.60 -1.15
CA LEU A 146 -17.67 -1.98 -2.29
C LEU A 146 -16.78 -0.93 -2.97
N THR A 147 -16.15 -0.06 -2.19
CA THR A 147 -15.24 0.97 -2.73
C THR A 147 -14.01 0.37 -3.40
N ILE A 148 -13.39 -0.66 -2.80
CA ILE A 148 -12.30 -1.41 -3.45
C ILE A 148 -12.77 -2.05 -4.76
N GLY A 149 -13.94 -2.69 -4.76
CA GLY A 149 -14.49 -3.33 -5.96
C GLY A 149 -14.73 -2.34 -7.11
N PHE A 150 -15.32 -1.17 -6.82
CA PHE A 150 -15.52 -0.11 -7.80
C PHE A 150 -14.20 0.49 -8.29
N LEU A 151 -13.24 0.75 -7.39
CA LEU A 151 -11.91 1.25 -7.75
C LEU A 151 -11.17 0.27 -8.67
N LEU A 152 -11.17 -1.02 -8.33
CA LEU A 152 -10.56 -2.06 -9.16
C LEU A 152 -11.26 -2.18 -10.51
N GLY A 153 -12.58 -2.12 -10.55
CA GLY A 153 -13.36 -2.12 -11.79
C GLY A 153 -13.03 -0.92 -12.69
N LEU A 154 -12.96 0.28 -12.11
CA LEU A 154 -12.58 1.50 -12.84
C LEU A 154 -11.15 1.41 -13.37
N PHE A 155 -10.20 0.96 -12.54
CA PHE A 155 -8.82 0.76 -12.99
C PHE A 155 -8.71 -0.32 -14.06
N ALA A 156 -9.50 -1.38 -13.99
CA ALA A 156 -9.56 -2.41 -15.03
C ALA A 156 -10.08 -1.84 -16.36
N LEU A 157 -11.11 -1.00 -16.34
CA LEU A 157 -11.64 -0.33 -17.54
C LEU A 157 -10.63 0.64 -18.15
N ILE A 158 -9.95 1.45 -17.32
CA ILE A 158 -8.91 2.38 -17.78
C ILE A 158 -7.71 1.61 -18.34
N ARG A 159 -7.29 0.54 -17.66
CA ARG A 159 -6.16 -0.30 -18.10
C ARG A 159 -6.48 -1.02 -19.40
N SER A 160 -7.67 -1.58 -19.56
CA SER A 160 -8.11 -2.24 -20.79
C SER A 160 -7.94 -1.32 -22.01
N ARG A 161 -8.34 -0.05 -21.88
CA ARG A 161 -8.16 0.96 -22.92
C ARG A 161 -6.70 1.33 -23.20
N ARG A 162 -5.81 1.21 -22.21
CA ARG A 162 -4.38 1.52 -22.35
C ARG A 162 -3.63 0.38 -23.04
N VAL A 163 -3.91 -0.86 -22.64
CA VAL A 163 -3.36 -2.08 -23.25
C VAL A 163 -3.81 -2.18 -24.71
N GLU A 164 -5.08 -1.93 -25.01
CA GLU A 164 -5.59 -1.94 -26.38
C GLU A 164 -4.94 -0.84 -27.26
N ARG A 165 -4.53 0.28 -26.66
CA ARG A 165 -3.83 1.38 -27.36
C ARG A 165 -2.35 1.07 -27.59
N GLU A 166 -1.70 0.40 -26.65
CA GLU A 166 -0.32 -0.10 -26.76
C GLU A 166 -0.22 -1.23 -27.80
N GLU A 167 -1.17 -2.18 -27.81
CA GLU A 167 -1.26 -3.22 -28.84
C GLU A 167 -1.49 -2.63 -30.24
N LYS A 168 -2.36 -1.60 -30.36
CA LYS A 168 -2.58 -0.89 -31.64
C LYS A 168 -1.33 -0.16 -32.13
N MET A 169 -0.53 0.43 -31.23
CA MET A 169 0.73 1.07 -31.61
C MET A 169 1.82 0.05 -31.98
N MET A 170 1.92 -1.06 -31.25
CA MET A 170 2.85 -2.15 -31.58
C MET A 170 2.51 -2.82 -32.91
N ASN A 171 1.23 -3.06 -33.19
CA ASN A 171 0.78 -3.60 -34.47
C ASN A 171 0.94 -2.60 -35.63
N ALA A 172 0.85 -1.29 -35.37
CA ALA A 172 1.12 -0.26 -36.38
C ALA A 172 2.62 -0.14 -36.71
N GLU A 173 3.49 -0.29 -35.71
CA GLU A 173 4.95 -0.35 -35.89
C GLU A 173 5.37 -1.60 -36.70
N ILE A 174 4.76 -2.76 -36.42
CA ILE A 174 5.00 -4.02 -37.15
C ILE A 174 4.42 -3.98 -38.58
N ALA A 175 3.37 -3.17 -38.82
CA ALA A 175 2.76 -3.01 -40.14
C ALA A 175 3.50 -2.02 -41.05
N LEU A 176 4.58 -1.37 -40.58
CA LEU A 176 5.47 -0.60 -41.46
C LEU A 176 6.36 -1.59 -42.23
N PRO A 177 6.23 -1.70 -43.57
CA PRO A 177 7.05 -2.61 -44.35
C PRO A 177 8.54 -2.27 -44.20
N GLU A 178 9.40 -3.29 -44.11
CA GLU A 178 10.88 -3.22 -44.12
C GLU A 178 11.48 -2.68 -45.44
N GLY A 179 10.84 -1.69 -46.09
CA GLY A 179 11.13 -1.28 -47.47
C GLY A 179 11.15 0.22 -47.73
N ALA A 180 11.58 1.05 -46.77
CA ALA A 180 11.91 2.46 -47.03
C ALA A 180 13.23 2.88 -46.35
N LYS A 181 14.23 1.98 -46.41
CA LYS A 181 15.64 2.32 -46.21
C LYS A 181 16.40 2.03 -47.50
N GLU A 182 16.36 2.99 -48.42
CA GLU A 182 17.47 3.33 -49.32
C GLU A 182 17.51 4.86 -49.45
#